data_AF-A0A069IQU6-F1
#
_entry.id   AF-A0A069IQU6-F1
#
_cell.length_a   1.000
_cell.length_b   1.000
_cell.length_c   1.000
_cell.angle_alpha   90.00
_cell.angle_beta   90.00
_cell.angle_gamma   90.00
#
_symmetry.space_group_name_H-M   'P 1'
#
loop_
_entity.id
_entity.type
_entity.pdbx_description
1 polymer ?
#
loop_
_entity_poly.entity_id
_entity_poly.type
_entity_poly.pdbx_seq_one_letter_code
_entity_poly.pdbx_strand_id
1 'polypeptide(L)' 'MDIYHHFLERGLTDSHRHFSSAWLGRAENYLCLRGSRGPSSDALIDLFQTLWRECRFMLALRVGWAVLWLEKEARR' A
#
# COMPACT_ATOMS: atom_id res chain seq x y z
N MET A 1 -1.07 -2.37 11.12
CA MET A 1 -1.54 -3.43 10.19
C MET A 1 -0.88 -3.19 8.84
N ASP A 2 -0.10 -4.14 8.34
CA ASP A 2 0.71 -3.96 7.14
C ASP A 2 -0.10 -4.30 5.87
N ILE A 3 -0.37 -3.30 5.04
CA ILE A 3 -1.17 -3.47 3.81
C ILE A 3 -0.53 -4.46 2.84
N TYR A 4 0.81 -4.57 2.86
CA TYR A 4 1.53 -5.48 1.99
C TYR A 4 1.22 -6.93 2.37
N HIS A 5 1.21 -7.25 3.68
CA HIS A 5 0.79 -8.58 4.15
C HIS A 5 -0.64 -8.92 3.72
N HIS A 6 -1.55 -7.93 3.76
CA HIS A 6 -2.94 -8.12 3.34
C HIS A 6 -3.08 -8.40 1.83
N PHE A 7 -2.19 -7.82 1.02
CA PHE A 7 -2.12 -8.11 -0.41
C PHE A 7 -1.45 -9.46 -0.69
N LEU A 8 -0.47 -9.84 0.13
CA LEU A 8 0.22 -11.13 0.06
C LEU A 8 -0.74 -12.28 0.39
N GLU A 9 -1.48 -12.19 1.49
CA GLU A 9 -2.49 -13.20 1.89
C GLU A 9 -3.61 -13.36 0.85
N ARG A 10 -3.89 -12.31 0.07
CA ARG A 10 -4.86 -12.37 -1.03
C ARG A 10 -4.28 -12.83 -2.36
N GLY A 11 -2.98 -13.14 -2.42
CA GLY A 11 -2.29 -13.50 -3.65
C GLY A 11 -2.24 -12.37 -4.70
N LEU A 12 -2.46 -11.12 -4.28
CA LEU A 12 -2.43 -9.94 -5.16
C LEU A 12 -1.00 -9.45 -5.39
N THR A 13 -0.09 -9.79 -4.48
CA THR A 13 1.33 -9.58 -4.63
C THR A 13 2.07 -10.81 -4.13
N ASP A 14 3.26 -11.02 -4.67
CA ASP A 14 4.14 -12.14 -4.32
C ASP A 14 5.35 -11.64 -3.51
N SER A 15 5.84 -10.44 -3.85
CA SER A 15 7.10 -9.91 -3.33
C SER A 15 7.00 -8.41 -3.09
N HIS A 16 7.77 -7.88 -2.13
CA HIS A 16 7.88 -6.43 -1.88
C HIS A 16 8.22 -5.64 -3.15
N ARG A 17 8.98 -6.25 -4.06
CA ARG A 17 9.36 -5.72 -5.37
C ARG A 17 8.14 -5.53 -6.27
N HIS A 18 7.34 -6.58 -6.40
CA HIS A 18 6.11 -6.58 -7.19
C HIS A 18 5.09 -5.60 -6.60
N PHE A 19 4.97 -5.53 -5.28
CA PHE A 19 4.12 -4.54 -4.62
C PHE A 19 4.57 -3.10 -4.87
N SER A 20 5.88 -2.84 -4.76
CA SER A 20 6.43 -1.49 -4.98
C SER A 20 6.21 -0.98 -6.39
N SER A 21 6.41 -1.85 -7.39
CA SER A 21 6.28 -1.46 -8.80
C SER A 21 4.84 -1.54 -9.30
N ALA A 22 4.17 -2.68 -9.15
CA ALA A 22 2.86 -2.90 -9.77
C ALA A 22 1.70 -2.23 -9.03
N TRP A 23 1.82 -2.03 -7.71
CA TRP A 23 0.75 -1.44 -6.91
C TRP A 23 1.06 -0.01 -6.48
N LEU A 24 2.26 0.25 -5.95
CA LEU A 24 2.62 1.60 -5.50
C LEU A 24 3.12 2.52 -6.63
N GLY A 25 3.37 2.00 -7.84
CA GLY A 25 3.92 2.79 -8.95
C GLY A 25 5.29 3.40 -8.63
N ARG A 26 6.01 2.86 -7.64
CA ARG A 26 7.32 3.33 -7.20
C ARG A 26 8.43 2.42 -7.71
N ALA A 27 9.67 2.83 -7.47
CA ALA A 27 10.83 2.01 -7.74
C ALA A 27 10.72 0.66 -7.01
N GLU A 28 11.19 -0.40 -7.65
CA GLU A 28 11.18 -1.77 -7.16
C GLU A 28 11.80 -1.94 -5.76
N ASN A 29 12.78 -1.10 -5.43
CA ASN A 29 13.48 -1.08 -4.14
C ASN A 29 12.78 -0.22 -3.08
N TYR A 30 11.64 0.40 -3.37
CA TYR A 30 11.00 1.37 -2.48
C TYR A 30 10.65 0.81 -1.11
N LEU A 31 9.97 -0.35 -1.05
CA LEU A 31 9.69 -1.02 0.22
C LEU A 31 10.96 -1.55 0.89
N CYS A 32 11.91 -2.05 0.09
CA CYS A 32 13.20 -2.52 0.60
C CYS A 32 13.96 -1.40 1.33
N LEU A 33 13.97 -0.19 0.76
CA LEU A 33 14.61 1.00 1.34
C LEU A 33 13.91 1.53 2.60
N ARG A 34 12.61 1.24 2.77
CA ARG A 34 11.87 1.61 3.98
C ARG A 34 12.00 0.63 5.13
N GLY A 35 12.40 -0.61 4.83
CA GLY A 35 12.43 -1.70 5.82
C GLY A 35 11.08 -1.82 6.56
N SER A 36 11.13 -1.79 7.89
CA SER A 36 9.96 -2.01 8.75
C SER A 36 8.97 -0.85 8.85
N ARG A 37 9.23 0.32 8.23
CA ARG A 37 8.34 1.49 8.34
C ARG A 37 7.09 1.42 7.46
N GLY A 38 6.95 0.40 6.61
CA GLY A 38 5.81 0.24 5.70
C GLY A 38 5.70 1.36 4.66
N PRO A 39 4.76 1.28 3.70
CA PRO A 39 4.58 2.30 2.67
C PRO A 39 4.13 3.65 3.27
N SER A 40 4.53 4.77 2.65
CA SER A 40 4.11 6.11 3.11
C SER A 40 2.63 6.32 2.89
N SER A 41 2.02 7.16 3.72
CA SER A 41 0.65 7.67 3.50
C SER A 41 0.46 8.22 2.08
N ASP A 42 1.42 9.00 1.58
CA ASP A 42 1.41 9.50 0.19
C ASP A 42 1.30 8.38 -0.86
N ALA A 43 2.10 7.31 -0.73
CA ALA A 43 2.07 6.20 -1.68
C ALA A 43 0.80 5.35 -1.56
N LEU A 44 0.21 5.27 -0.37
CA LEU A 44 -1.08 4.64 -0.16
C LEU A 44 -2.24 5.48 -0.73
N ILE A 45 -2.15 6.81 -0.65
CA ILE A 45 -3.12 7.72 -1.27
C ILE A 45 -3.06 7.60 -2.79
N ASP A 46 -1.86 7.52 -3.38
CA ASP A 46 -1.69 7.32 -4.81
C ASP A 46 -2.27 5.97 -5.27
N LEU A 47 -2.01 4.90 -4.51
CA LEU A 47 -2.62 3.58 -4.71
C LEU A 47 -4.16 3.65 -4.59
N PHE A 48 -4.68 4.39 -3.61
CA PHE A 48 -6.13 4.61 -3.46
C PHE A 48 -6.73 5.26 -4.70
N GLN A 49 -6.12 6.34 -5.21
CA GLN A 49 -6.60 7.03 -6.41
C GLN A 49 -6.56 6.14 -7.64
N THR A 50 -5.50 5.35 -7.80
CA THR A 50 -5.37 4.37 -8.90
C THR A 50 -6.47 3.31 -8.83
N LEU A 51 -6.68 2.71 -7.65
CA LEU A 51 -7.74 1.72 -7.45
C LEU A 51 -9.14 2.29 -7.66
N TRP A 52 -9.35 3.55 -7.30
CA TRP A 52 -10.61 4.27 -7.53
C TRP A 52 -10.86 4.48 -9.01
N ARG A 53 -9.83 4.87 -9.77
CA ARG A 53 -9.90 5.07 -11.23
C ARG A 53 -10.18 3.76 -11.97
N GLU A 54 -9.59 2.66 -11.52
CA GLU A 54 -9.82 1.31 -12.05
C GLU A 54 -11.15 0.69 -11.60
N CYS A 55 -12.03 1.44 -10.92
CA CYS A 55 -13.30 0.97 -10.34
C CYS A 55 -13.15 -0.22 -9.36
N ARG A 56 -11.96 -0.41 -8.78
CA ARG A 56 -11.68 -1.46 -7.78
C ARG A 56 -12.03 -0.96 -6.37
N PHE A 57 -13.27 -0.51 -6.19
CA PHE A 57 -13.72 0.22 -4.99
C PHE A 57 -13.51 -0.53 -3.67
N MET A 58 -13.69 -1.86 -3.65
CA MET A 58 -13.45 -2.67 -2.44
C MET A 58 -11.99 -2.63 -1.98
N LEU A 59 -11.04 -2.67 -2.93
CA LEU A 59 -9.62 -2.54 -2.62
C LEU A 59 -9.29 -1.10 -2.24
N ALA A 60 -9.83 -0.12 -2.96
CA ALA A 60 -9.65 1.29 -2.65
C ALA A 60 -10.09 1.61 -1.22
N LEU A 61 -11.32 1.25 -0.83
CA LEU A 61 -11.80 1.47 0.54
C LEU A 61 -10.90 0.82 1.60
N ARG A 62 -10.35 -0.36 1.33
CA ARG A 62 -9.44 -1.03 2.27
C ARG A 62 -8.09 -0.32 2.37
N VAL A 63 -7.54 0.15 1.25
CA VAL A 63 -6.32 0.97 1.25
C VAL A 63 -6.58 2.30 1.98
N GLY A 64 -7.72 2.95 1.73
CA GLY A 64 -8.14 4.16 2.43
C GLY A 64 -8.30 3.95 3.94
N TRP A 65 -8.85 2.82 4.37
CA TRP A 65 -8.91 2.45 5.79
C TRP A 65 -7.51 2.29 6.39
N ALA A 66 -6.59 1.66 5.66
CA ALA A 66 -5.21 1.55 6.09
C ALA A 66 -4.54 2.92 6.21
N VAL A 67 -4.74 3.86 5.27
CA VAL A 67 -4.25 5.25 5.37
C VAL A 67 -4.72 5.93 6.65
N LEU A 68 -6.03 5.89 6.90
CA LEU A 68 -6.66 6.55 8.05
C LEU A 68 -6.16 5.99 9.39
N TRP A 69 -5.82 4.70 9.43
CA TRP A 69 -5.31 4.06 10.65
C TRP A 69 -3.77 4.16 10.79
N LEU A 70 -3.02 4.27 9.68
CA LEU A 70 -1.56 4.45 9.68
C LEU A 70 -1.15 5.80 10.28
N GLU A 71 -1.92 6.87 10.01
CA GLU A 71 -1.66 8.21 10.56
C GLU A 71 -1.74 8.26 12.09
N LYS A 72 -2.50 7.36 12.74
CA LYS A 72 -2.57 7.30 14.20
C LYS A 72 -1.28 6.79 14.84
N GLU A 73 -0.52 5.93 14.16
CA GLU A 73 0.76 5.40 14.67
C GLU A 73 1.94 6.34 14.36
N ALA A 74 1.84 7.19 13.33
CA ALA A 74 2.88 8.16 12.98
C ALA A 74 2.88 9.43 13.87
N ARG A 75 1.87 9.63 14.73
CA ARG A 75 1.77 10.73 15.70
C ARG A 75 2.00 10.24 17.14
N ARG A 76 3.07 9.48 17.37
CA ARG A 76 3.64 9.22 18.70
C ARG A 76 5.16 9.31 18.66
#